data_AF-A0AAV0HCC3-F1
#
_entry.id   AF-A0AAV0HCC3-F1
#
_cell.length_a   1.000
_cell.length_b   1.000
_cell.length_c   1.000
_cell.angle_alpha   90.00
_cell.angle_beta   90.00
_cell.angle_gamma   90.00
#
_symmetry.space_group_name_H-M   'P 1'
#
loop_
_entity.id
_entity.type
_entity.pdbx_description
1 polymer ?
#
loop_
_entity_poly.entity_id
_entity_poly.type
_entity_poly.pdbx_seq_one_letter_code
_entity_poly.pdbx_strand_id
1 'polypeptide(L)'
;MPWLALPFGDANIRSLAKHFDVQGIPCLVILGPDGRTVTAKGRSLINLYQENAFPFTESKVELLESQVDEEARDLPRKKLHGGHRHELNLVSQENGGGAFICCNCEEQGVGWAYQCLDCGYELHPKCVRVVEDHAVPEVASNG
;
A
#
# COMPACT_ATOMS: atom_id res chain seq x y z
N MET A 1 24.84 -11.26 -2.37
CA MET A 1 23.94 -10.94 -1.23
C MET A 1 24.80 -10.71 0.00
N PRO A 2 24.84 -9.50 0.56
CA PRO A 2 25.73 -9.16 1.67
C PRO A 2 25.20 -9.54 3.07
N TRP A 3 24.19 -10.41 3.18
CA TRP A 3 23.60 -10.82 4.46
C TRP A 3 23.95 -12.26 4.85
N LEU A 4 23.84 -12.54 6.16
CA LEU A 4 24.03 -13.87 6.72
C LEU A 4 22.87 -14.79 6.32
N ALA A 5 23.16 -16.09 6.18
CA ALA A 5 22.18 -17.11 5.90
C ALA A 5 22.43 -18.33 6.80
N LEU A 6 21.35 -19.04 7.15
CA LEU A 6 21.48 -20.36 7.76
C LEU A 6 22.09 -21.33 6.73
N PRO A 7 23.01 -22.22 7.16
CA PRO A 7 23.51 -23.28 6.28
C PRO A 7 22.37 -24.15 5.73
N PHE A 8 22.54 -24.63 4.51
CA PHE A 8 21.57 -25.54 3.90
C PHE A 8 21.44 -26.82 4.75
N GLY A 9 20.20 -27.20 5.09
CA GLY A 9 19.92 -28.39 5.89
C GLY A 9 20.02 -28.22 7.41
N ASP A 10 20.25 -27.00 7.90
CA ASP A 10 20.27 -26.72 9.34
C ASP A 10 18.94 -27.15 10.01
N ALA A 11 19.05 -27.95 11.07
CA ALA A 11 17.90 -28.50 11.78
C ALA A 11 16.98 -27.41 12.39
N ASN A 12 17.53 -26.22 12.66
CA ASN A 12 16.81 -25.11 13.25
C ASN A 12 15.86 -24.41 12.27
N ILE A 13 16.02 -24.59 10.95
CA ILE A 13 15.19 -23.92 9.93
C ILE A 13 13.70 -24.20 10.17
N ARG A 14 13.34 -25.47 10.41
CA ARG A 14 11.93 -25.86 10.69
C ARG A 14 11.44 -25.33 12.03
N SER A 15 12.28 -25.38 13.05
CA SER A 15 11.93 -24.87 14.39
C SER A 15 11.69 -23.36 14.37
N LEU A 16 12.51 -22.62 13.62
CA LEU A 16 12.41 -21.17 13.48
C LEU A 16 11.15 -20.76 12.70
N ALA A 17 10.88 -21.42 11.57
CA ALA A 17 9.66 -21.19 10.81
C ALA A 17 8.40 -21.44 11.67
N LYS A 18 8.40 -22.49 12.48
CA LYS A 18 7.31 -22.76 13.42
C LYS A 18 7.22 -21.73 14.55
N HIS A 19 8.36 -21.30 15.10
CA HIS A 19 8.39 -20.32 16.19
C HIS A 19 7.76 -18.98 15.79
N PHE A 20 8.02 -18.53 14.56
CA PHE A 20 7.44 -17.30 14.01
C PHE A 20 6.15 -17.50 13.23
N ASP A 21 5.58 -18.71 13.27
CA ASP A 21 4.34 -19.06 12.57
C ASP A 21 4.36 -18.67 11.08
N VAL A 22 5.44 -19.03 10.38
CA VAL A 22 5.62 -18.70 8.96
C VAL A 22 4.68 -19.56 8.10
N GLN A 23 3.57 -18.97 7.68
CA GLN A 23 2.55 -19.63 6.85
C GLN A 23 2.82 -19.55 5.34
N GLY A 24 3.74 -18.68 4.91
CA GLY A 24 4.04 -18.49 3.49
C GLY A 24 5.27 -17.60 3.27
N ILE A 25 5.71 -17.54 2.01
CA ILE A 25 6.83 -16.70 1.59
C ILE A 25 6.36 -15.66 0.54
N PRO A 26 6.97 -14.46 0.50
CA PRO A 26 8.03 -13.97 1.38
C PRO A 26 7.53 -13.57 2.78
N CYS A 27 8.31 -13.90 3.82
CA CYS A 27 8.07 -13.50 5.21
C CYS A 27 9.31 -12.78 5.75
N LEU A 28 9.12 -11.72 6.53
CA LEU A 28 10.21 -10.98 7.17
C LEU A 28 9.79 -10.59 8.59
N VAL A 29 10.49 -11.14 9.57
CA VAL A 29 10.37 -10.82 10.98
C VAL A 29 11.50 -9.86 11.38
N ILE A 30 11.15 -8.76 12.03
CA ILE A 30 12.10 -7.77 12.52
C ILE A 30 12.38 -8.04 14.00
N LEU A 31 13.66 -8.22 14.32
CA LEU A 31 14.15 -8.40 15.68
C LEU A 31 14.88 -7.15 16.16
N GLY A 32 14.73 -6.83 17.45
CA GLY A 32 15.46 -5.77 18.11
C GLY A 32 16.90 -6.21 18.47
N PRO A 33 17.74 -5.26 18.90
CA PRO A 33 19.11 -5.57 19.33
C PRO A 33 19.16 -6.47 20.58
N ASP A 34 18.07 -6.56 21.33
CA ASP A 34 17.89 -7.47 22.48
C ASP A 34 17.45 -8.89 22.07
N GLY A 35 17.32 -9.16 20.76
CA GLY A 35 16.85 -10.43 20.21
C GLY A 35 15.35 -10.65 20.31
N ARG A 36 14.57 -9.67 20.80
CA ARG A 36 13.11 -9.77 20.87
C ARG A 36 12.45 -9.38 19.55
N THR A 37 11.29 -9.94 19.27
CA THR A 37 10.49 -9.57 18.11
C THR A 37 9.95 -8.16 18.25
N VAL A 38 10.31 -7.29 17.30
CA VAL A 38 9.69 -5.97 17.14
C VAL A 38 8.39 -6.11 16.36
N THR A 39 8.42 -6.83 15.23
CA THR A 39 7.21 -7.11 14.44
C THR A 39 7.41 -8.30 13.51
N ALA A 40 6.37 -9.13 13.37
CA ALA A 40 6.32 -10.18 12.34
C ALA A 40 5.78 -9.67 10.99
N LYS A 41 5.35 -8.40 10.92
CA LYS A 41 4.76 -7.76 9.72
C LYS A 41 5.79 -7.03 8.86
N GLY A 42 7.09 -7.32 9.03
CA GLY A 42 8.18 -6.58 8.38
C GLY A 42 8.06 -6.52 6.86
N ARG A 43 7.63 -7.62 6.22
CA ARG A 43 7.42 -7.68 4.78
C ARG A 43 6.40 -6.64 4.31
N SER A 44 5.27 -6.54 5.01
CA SER A 44 4.19 -5.59 4.69
C SER A 44 4.65 -4.17 4.96
N LEU A 45 5.27 -3.90 6.11
CA LEU A 45 5.72 -2.54 6.45
C LEU A 45 6.73 -1.98 5.45
N ILE A 46 7.67 -2.80 4.95
CA ILE A 46 8.63 -2.37 3.91
C ILE A 46 7.91 -2.06 2.59
N ASN A 47 6.92 -2.87 2.19
CA ASN A 47 6.17 -2.57 0.97
C ASN A 47 5.42 -1.24 1.05
N LEU A 48 4.93 -0.89 2.24
CA LEU A 48 4.01 0.23 2.44
C LEU A 48 4.75 1.54 2.73
N TYR A 49 5.71 1.50 3.65
CA TYR A 49 6.41 2.69 4.11
C TYR A 49 7.90 2.69 3.76
N GLN A 50 8.41 1.64 3.12
CA GLN A 50 9.81 1.50 2.73
C GLN A 50 10.75 1.72 3.94
N GLU A 51 11.82 2.50 3.78
CA GLU A 51 12.73 2.87 4.86
C GLU A 51 12.06 3.69 5.98
N ASN A 52 10.96 4.40 5.68
CA ASN A 52 10.26 5.20 6.68
C ASN A 52 9.63 4.33 7.76
N ALA A 53 9.39 3.04 7.51
CA ALA A 53 8.92 2.11 8.53
C ALA A 53 9.89 1.99 9.70
N PHE A 54 11.20 2.23 9.52
CA PHE A 54 12.20 2.11 10.58
C PHE A 54 11.90 3.08 11.74
N PRO A 55 11.97 2.65 13.03
CA PRO A 55 12.52 1.38 13.54
C PRO A 55 11.52 0.21 13.62
N PHE A 56 10.45 0.22 12.84
CA PHE A 56 9.39 -0.79 12.76
C PHE A 56 8.61 -0.98 14.06
N THR A 57 8.70 -0.01 14.97
CA THR A 57 7.94 0.01 16.22
C THR A 57 6.49 0.38 15.97
N GLU A 58 5.60 -0.09 16.83
CA GLU A 58 4.17 0.22 16.76
C GLU A 58 3.92 1.73 16.72
N SER A 59 4.54 2.49 17.62
CA SER A 59 4.39 3.97 17.64
C SER A 59 4.89 4.66 16.37
N LYS A 60 5.88 4.09 15.66
CA LYS A 60 6.33 4.63 14.37
C LYS A 60 5.30 4.34 13.28
N VAL A 61 4.71 3.15 13.29
CA VAL A 61 3.66 2.76 12.35
C VAL A 61 2.41 3.63 12.57
N GLU A 62 1.97 3.79 13.81
CA GLU A 62 0.83 4.66 14.17
C GLU A 62 1.03 6.11 13.69
N LEU A 63 2.25 6.64 13.81
CA LEU A 63 2.58 7.98 13.31
C LEU A 63 2.44 8.08 11.78
N LEU A 64 2.92 7.07 11.05
CA LEU A 64 2.84 7.04 9.59
C LEU A 64 1.39 6.88 9.13
N GLU A 65 0.61 6.02 9.78
CA GLU A 65 -0.82 5.86 9.53
C GLU A 65 -1.57 7.19 9.76
N SER A 66 -1.27 7.89 10.85
CA SER A 66 -1.88 9.20 11.15
C SER A 66 -1.54 10.26 10.10
N GLN A 67 -0.30 10.30 9.61
CA GLN A 67 0.10 11.23 8.54
C GLN A 67 -0.66 10.94 7.25
N VAL A 68 -0.76 9.66 6.88
CA VAL A 68 -1.51 9.21 5.71
C VAL A 68 -3.00 9.57 5.84
N ASP A 69 -3.59 9.42 7.02
CA ASP A 69 -4.97 9.81 7.29
C ASP A 69 -5.19 11.32 7.21
N GLU A 70 -4.25 12.12 7.73
CA GLU A 70 -4.32 13.58 7.63
C GLU A 70 -4.23 14.05 6.19
N GLU A 71 -3.29 13.52 5.41
CA GLU A 71 -3.16 13.82 3.98
C GLU A 71 -4.42 13.44 3.19
N ALA A 72 -5.11 12.37 3.60
CA ALA A 72 -6.33 11.91 2.94
C ALA A 72 -7.56 12.80 3.21
N ARG A 73 -7.59 13.60 4.29
CA ARG A 73 -8.74 14.47 4.61
C ARG A 73 -9.00 15.53 3.54
N ASP A 74 -7.93 15.99 2.89
CA ASP A 74 -8.01 17.01 1.85
C ASP A 74 -8.25 16.42 0.44
N LEU A 75 -8.33 15.09 0.33
CA LEU A 75 -8.59 14.44 -0.95
C LEU A 75 -10.08 14.48 -1.31
N PRO A 76 -10.40 14.71 -2.60
CA PRO A 76 -11.78 14.59 -3.08
C PRO A 76 -12.37 13.20 -2.82
N ARG A 77 -13.63 13.15 -2.36
CA ARG A 77 -14.32 11.87 -2.13
C ARG A 77 -14.53 11.05 -3.41
N LYS A 78 -14.54 11.71 -4.56
CA LYS A 78 -14.81 11.12 -5.87
C LYS A 78 -13.86 11.70 -6.91
N LYS A 79 -13.35 10.85 -7.81
CA LYS A 79 -12.52 11.26 -8.96
C LYS A 79 -12.81 10.41 -10.20
N LEU A 80 -12.71 11.05 -11.36
CA LEU A 80 -12.63 10.38 -12.65
C LEU A 80 -11.17 10.13 -13.02
N HIS A 81 -10.87 8.99 -13.63
CA HIS A 81 -9.51 8.62 -14.02
C HIS A 81 -9.42 8.38 -15.53
N GLY A 82 -8.43 8.96 -16.21
CA GLY A 82 -8.33 8.82 -17.68
C GLY A 82 -8.16 7.39 -18.20
N GLY A 83 -7.63 6.49 -17.38
CA GLY A 83 -7.52 5.06 -17.70
C GLY A 83 -8.76 4.22 -17.35
N HIS A 84 -9.79 4.81 -16.74
CA HIS A 84 -10.93 4.07 -16.21
C HIS A 84 -12.27 4.82 -16.37
N ARG A 85 -13.30 4.13 -16.89
CA ARG A 85 -14.57 4.79 -17.31
C ARG A 85 -15.59 5.03 -16.20
N HIS A 86 -15.37 4.49 -15.00
CA HIS A 86 -16.26 4.72 -13.85
C HIS A 86 -15.66 5.73 -12.87
N GLU A 87 -16.53 6.32 -12.06
CA GLU A 87 -16.11 7.17 -10.95
C GLU A 87 -15.46 6.33 -9.85
N LEU A 88 -14.33 6.81 -9.34
CA LEU A 88 -13.61 6.19 -8.23
C LEU A 88 -14.01 6.90 -6.93
N ASN A 89 -14.28 6.11 -5.89
CA ASN A 89 -14.56 6.60 -4.55
C ASN A 89 -13.29 6.51 -3.71
N LEU A 90 -13.02 7.54 -2.93
CA LEU A 90 -11.98 7.49 -1.91
C LEU A 90 -12.45 6.58 -0.77
N VAL A 91 -11.73 5.48 -0.57
CA VAL A 91 -11.96 4.48 0.46
C VAL A 91 -10.77 4.42 1.41
N SER A 92 -11.04 4.14 2.68
CA SER A 92 -10.06 3.84 3.72
C SER A 92 -10.08 2.35 4.05
N GLN A 93 -9.18 1.91 4.91
CA GLN A 93 -9.14 0.52 5.39
C GLN A 93 -10.47 0.01 5.94
N GLU A 94 -11.34 0.87 6.46
CA GLU A 94 -12.62 0.47 7.04
C GLU A 94 -13.73 0.18 6.01
N ASN A 95 -13.64 0.76 4.81
CA ASN A 95 -14.75 0.72 3.84
C ASN A 95 -14.35 0.27 2.42
N GLY A 96 -13.10 -0.20 2.22
CA GLY A 96 -12.66 -0.78 0.95
C GLY A 96 -11.15 -0.72 0.68
N GLY A 97 -10.43 0.18 1.35
CA GLY A 97 -8.99 0.45 1.18
C GLY A 97 -8.07 -0.43 2.05
N GLY A 98 -8.27 -1.75 2.01
CA GLY A 98 -7.35 -2.70 2.65
C GLY A 98 -5.96 -2.73 1.98
N ALA A 99 -5.30 -3.87 2.00
CA ALA A 99 -4.15 -4.08 1.12
C ALA A 99 -4.65 -4.29 -0.33
N PHE A 100 -4.14 -3.49 -1.27
CA PHE A 100 -4.50 -3.56 -2.69
C PHE A 100 -3.26 -3.53 -3.59
N ILE A 101 -3.43 -3.89 -4.86
CA ILE A 101 -2.41 -3.67 -5.90
C ILE A 101 -2.93 -2.58 -6.83
N CYS A 102 -2.18 -1.48 -6.93
CA CYS A 102 -2.58 -0.34 -7.74
C CYS A 102 -2.62 -0.72 -9.23
N CYS A 103 -3.77 -0.55 -9.87
CA CYS A 103 -3.95 -0.90 -11.28
C CYS A 103 -3.14 -0.03 -12.26
N ASN A 104 -2.54 1.08 -11.81
CA ASN A 104 -1.73 1.97 -12.66
C ASN A 104 -0.23 1.71 -12.54
N CYS A 105 0.31 1.48 -11.34
CA CYS A 105 1.76 1.28 -11.15
C CYS A 105 2.14 -0.15 -10.76
N GLU A 106 1.16 -1.03 -10.54
CA GLU A 106 1.35 -2.43 -10.14
C GLU A 106 2.08 -2.62 -8.80
N GLU A 107 2.22 -1.54 -8.02
CA GLU A 107 2.77 -1.58 -6.67
C GLU A 107 1.68 -1.78 -5.62
N GLN A 108 2.04 -2.41 -4.50
CA GLN A 108 1.14 -2.59 -3.38
C GLN A 108 0.79 -1.25 -2.71
N GLY A 109 -0.47 -1.08 -2.34
CA GLY A 109 -0.97 0.01 -1.49
C GLY A 109 -1.66 -0.50 -0.24
N VAL A 110 -1.87 0.39 0.72
CA VAL A 110 -2.67 0.17 1.94
C VAL A 110 -3.37 1.45 2.34
N GLY A 111 -4.48 1.32 3.07
CA GLY A 111 -5.11 2.45 3.74
C GLY A 111 -6.02 3.21 2.80
N TRP A 112 -5.57 4.36 2.29
CA TRP A 112 -6.38 5.16 1.38
C TRP A 112 -6.18 4.74 -0.06
N ALA A 113 -7.29 4.49 -0.76
CA ALA A 113 -7.33 4.13 -2.17
C ALA A 113 -8.46 4.85 -2.87
N TYR A 114 -8.33 5.03 -4.18
CA TYR A 114 -9.46 5.33 -5.04
C TYR A 114 -9.95 4.02 -5.67
N GLN A 115 -11.16 3.61 -5.31
CA GLN A 115 -11.76 2.34 -5.71
C GLN A 115 -13.02 2.56 -6.55
N CYS A 116 -13.10 1.90 -7.71
CA CYS A 116 -14.33 1.74 -8.46
C CYS A 116 -15.14 0.61 -7.81
N LEU A 117 -16.32 0.94 -7.29
CA LEU A 117 -17.21 -0.05 -6.67
C LEU A 117 -17.91 -0.94 -7.70
N ASP A 118 -17.95 -0.54 -8.98
CA ASP A 118 -18.60 -1.29 -10.05
C ASP A 118 -17.72 -2.44 -10.60
N CYS A 119 -16.39 -2.27 -10.60
CA CYS A 119 -15.49 -3.25 -11.21
C CYS A 119 -14.22 -3.57 -10.39
N GLY A 120 -14.06 -3.00 -9.20
CA GLY A 120 -12.92 -3.25 -8.32
C GLY A 120 -11.59 -2.64 -8.79
N TYR A 121 -11.63 -1.61 -9.65
CA TYR A 121 -10.42 -0.90 -10.09
C TYR A 121 -9.89 -0.03 -8.94
N GLU A 122 -8.64 -0.23 -8.54
CA GLU A 122 -8.05 0.39 -7.34
C GLU A 122 -6.76 1.14 -7.67
N LEU A 123 -6.63 2.37 -7.18
CA LEU A 123 -5.46 3.22 -7.38
C LEU A 123 -4.96 3.81 -6.07
N HIS A 124 -3.65 3.99 -5.95
CA HIS A 124 -3.11 4.91 -4.96
C HIS A 124 -3.66 6.32 -5.21
N PRO A 125 -3.85 7.14 -4.15
CA PRO A 125 -4.21 8.55 -4.30
C PRO A 125 -3.34 9.34 -5.28
N LYS A 126 -2.02 9.09 -5.25
CA LYS A 126 -1.04 9.70 -6.16
C LYS A 126 -1.10 9.20 -7.62
N CYS A 127 -1.71 8.03 -7.85
CA CYS A 127 -1.80 7.42 -9.18
C CYS A 127 -3.05 7.85 -9.96
N VAL A 128 -3.96 8.61 -9.34
CA VAL A 128 -5.13 9.15 -10.04
C VAL A 128 -4.70 10.28 -10.96
N ARG A 129 -4.57 9.97 -12.26
CA ARG A 129 -4.44 10.97 -13.32
C ARG A 129 -5.83 11.51 -13.66
N VAL A 130 -6.04 12.80 -13.41
CA VAL A 130 -7.27 13.50 -13.77
C VAL A 130 -7.29 13.67 -15.30
N VAL A 131 -8.45 13.45 -15.92
CA VAL A 131 -8.68 13.94 -17.28
C VAL A 131 -9.00 15.41 -17.12
N GLU A 132 -8.09 16.30 -17.56
CA GLU A 132 -8.52 17.68 -17.77
C GLU A 132 -9.59 17.64 -18.86
N ASP A 133 -10.76 18.20 -18.57
CA ASP A 133 -11.83 18.38 -19.56
C ASP A 133 -11.20 19.07 -20.78
N HIS A 134 -10.94 18.30 -21.84
CA HIS A 134 -10.65 18.88 -23.12
C HIS A 134 -11.93 19.58 -23.54
N ALA A 135 -11.98 20.88 -23.25
CA ALA A 135 -13.01 21.80 -23.69
C ALA A 135 -13.33 21.48 -25.15
N VAL A 136 -14.59 21.10 -25.40
CA VAL A 136 -15.13 20.92 -26.73
C VAL A 136 -14.85 22.22 -27.49
N PRO A 137 -14.11 22.21 -28.62
CA PRO A 137 -13.94 23.43 -29.39
C PRO A 137 -15.32 23.85 -29.88
N GLU A 138 -15.75 25.03 -29.45
CA GLU A 138 -16.95 25.69 -29.95
C GLU A 138 -16.88 25.72 -31.47
N VAL A 139 -17.73 24.92 -32.11
CA VAL A 139 -17.98 25.00 -33.54
C VAL A 139 -18.60 26.37 -33.82
N ALA A 140 -17.78 27.31 -34.28
CA ALA A 140 -18.25 28.59 -34.78
C ALA A 140 -19.21 28.33 -35.94
N SER A 141 -20.51 28.39 -35.64
CA SER A 141 -21.58 28.47 -36.62
C SER A 141 -21.66 29.91 -37.11
N ASN A 142 -21.51 30.05 -38.42
CA ASN A 142 -21.49 31.27 -39.22
C ASN A 142 -22.55 32.32 -38.88
N GLY A 143 -22.20 33.59 -39.13
CA GLY A 143 -23.09 34.73 -39.28
C GLY A 143 -22.35 35.96 -39.81
#